data_AF-A0A1Y3X4X4-F1
#
_entry.id   AF-A0A1Y3X4X4-F1
#
_cell.length_a   1.000
_cell.length_b   1.000
_cell.length_c   1.000
_cell.angle_alpha   90.00
_cell.angle_beta   90.00
_cell.angle_gamma   90.00
#
_symmetry.space_group_name_H-M   'P 1'
#
loop_
_entity.id
_entity.type
_entity.pdbx_description
1 polymer ?
#
loop_
_entity_poly.entity_id
_entity_poly.type
_entity_poly.pdbx_seq_one_letter_code
_entity_poly.pdbx_strand_id
1 'polypeptide(L)'
;MQRDISFWVNGFVENQEGLWIEHNDFCEIVRELGGDLIESVSVIDRFQKQYKVSLAYRIIYRSNDRTLLNDEINQIQENIRSQISDRFNIELR
;
A
#
# COMPACT_ATOMS: atom_id res chain seq x y z
N MET A 1 9.86 -11.11 2.81
CA MET A 1 10.01 -10.40 1.53
C MET A 1 9.47 -8.98 1.69
N GLN A 2 9.94 -8.01 0.91
CA GLN A 2 9.37 -6.66 0.89
C GLN A 2 8.95 -6.28 -0.53
N ARG A 3 7.89 -5.49 -0.62
CA ARG A 3 7.38 -4.90 -1.86
C ARG A 3 6.90 -3.49 -1.58
N ASP A 4 7.15 -2.61 -2.53
CA ASP A 4 6.80 -1.20 -2.43
C ASP A 4 5.69 -0.90 -3.44
N ILE A 5 4.69 -0.13 -3.01
CA ILE A 5 3.61 0.35 -3.87
C ILE A 5 3.64 1.88 -3.82
N SER A 6 3.82 2.50 -4.97
CA SER A 6 3.77 3.95 -5.12
C SER A 6 2.61 4.37 -6.02
N PHE A 7 1.97 5.47 -5.67
CA PHE A 7 0.86 6.04 -6.42
C PHE A 7 0.72 7.53 -6.15
N TRP A 8 0.12 8.22 -7.11
CA TRP A 8 -0.35 9.59 -6.94
C TRP A 8 -1.74 9.59 -6.32
N VAL A 9 -1.95 10.45 -5.35
CA VAL A 9 -3.23 10.72 -4.73
C VAL A 9 -3.80 12.01 -5.32
N ASN A 10 -4.98 11.92 -5.91
CA ASN A 10 -5.72 13.08 -6.40
C ASN A 10 -6.54 13.66 -5.24
N GLY A 11 -6.25 14.91 -4.85
CA GLY A 11 -6.95 15.54 -3.72
C GLY A 11 -6.51 15.00 -2.36
N PHE A 12 -5.20 14.90 -2.14
CA PHE A 12 -4.65 14.46 -0.87
C PHE A 12 -5.12 15.35 0.30
N VAL A 13 -5.69 14.70 1.32
CA VAL A 13 -6.09 15.32 2.59
C VAL A 13 -5.34 14.63 3.71
N GLU A 14 -4.78 15.42 4.63
CA GLU A 14 -4.12 14.91 5.83
C GLU A 14 -5.13 14.65 6.95
N ASN A 15 -4.94 13.55 7.67
CA ASN A 15 -5.59 13.29 8.94
C ASN A 15 -4.87 14.01 10.09
N GLN A 16 -5.36 13.85 11.33
CA GLN A 16 -4.78 14.47 12.52
C GLN A 16 -3.35 14.01 12.84
N GLU A 17 -2.91 12.88 12.27
CA GLU A 17 -1.59 12.29 12.45
C GLU A 17 -0.62 12.69 11.32
N GLY A 18 -1.04 13.54 10.40
CA GLY A 18 -0.23 13.96 9.23
C GLY A 18 -0.11 12.89 8.14
N LEU A 19 -0.92 11.84 8.22
CA LEU A 19 -1.02 10.77 7.22
C LEU A 19 -2.15 11.06 6.24
N TRP A 20 -2.20 10.31 5.15
CA TRP A 20 -3.33 10.36 4.23
C TRP A 20 -4.64 10.00 4.96
N ILE A 21 -5.73 10.70 4.68
CA ILE A 21 -7.04 10.41 5.29
C ILE A 21 -7.48 8.95 5.08
N GLU A 22 -7.17 8.35 3.93
CA GLU A 22 -7.48 6.94 3.59
C GLU A 22 -6.38 5.97 4.04
N HIS A 23 -5.42 6.39 4.87
CA HIS A 23 -4.32 5.54 5.32
C HIS A 23 -4.81 4.25 6.00
N ASN A 24 -5.85 4.36 6.83
CA ASN A 24 -6.41 3.22 7.55
C ASN A 24 -7.09 2.24 6.59
N ASP A 25 -7.98 2.73 5.72
CA ASP A 25 -8.63 1.94 4.68
C ASP A 25 -7.61 1.25 3.76
N PHE A 26 -6.54 1.95 3.37
CA PHE A 26 -5.44 1.34 2.62
C PHE A 26 -4.80 0.18 3.40
N CYS A 27 -4.50 0.38 4.68
CA CYS A 27 -3.91 -0.65 5.53
C CYS A 27 -4.87 -1.83 5.75
N GLU A 28 -6.17 -1.60 5.82
CA GLU A 28 -7.18 -2.65 5.91
C GLU A 28 -7.21 -3.50 4.64
N ILE A 29 -7.28 -2.90 3.44
CA ILE A 29 -7.24 -3.63 2.17
C ILE A 29 -5.99 -4.51 2.06
N VAL A 30 -4.83 -3.97 2.44
CA VAL A 30 -3.56 -4.74 2.42
C VAL A 30 -3.62 -5.92 3.37
N ARG A 31 -4.18 -5.75 4.58
CA ARG A 31 -4.31 -6.84 5.56
C ARG A 31 -5.36 -7.87 5.15
N GLU A 32 -6.47 -7.45 4.55
CA GLU A 32 -7.51 -8.36 4.06
C GLU A 32 -6.97 -9.25 2.93
N LEU A 33 -6.22 -8.69 1.99
CA LEU A 33 -5.68 -9.43 0.85
C LEU A 33 -4.42 -10.25 1.18
N GLY A 34 -3.55 -9.73 2.04
CA GLY A 34 -2.32 -10.39 2.43
C GLY A 34 -2.45 -11.33 3.64
N GLY A 35 -3.52 -11.21 4.41
CA GLY A 35 -3.81 -12.03 5.59
C GLY A 35 -2.64 -12.08 6.57
N ASP A 36 -2.39 -13.28 7.11
CA ASP A 36 -1.35 -13.56 8.11
C ASP A 36 0.08 -13.37 7.57
N LEU A 37 0.25 -13.15 6.26
CA LEU A 37 1.57 -12.91 5.68
C LEU A 37 2.03 -11.46 5.86
N ILE A 38 1.12 -10.53 6.17
CA ILE A 38 1.46 -9.12 6.37
C ILE A 38 2.07 -8.92 7.75
N GLU A 39 3.36 -8.61 7.78
CA GLU A 39 4.04 -8.21 9.01
C GLU A 39 3.82 -6.74 9.32
N SER A 40 4.01 -5.87 8.32
CA SER A 40 3.86 -4.42 8.51
C SER A 40 3.59 -3.70 7.19
N VAL A 41 2.93 -2.55 7.32
CA VAL A 41 2.62 -1.60 6.24
C VAL A 41 3.06 -0.23 6.73
N SER A 42 3.89 0.47 5.97
CA SER A 42 4.45 1.76 6.40
C SER A 42 4.66 2.70 5.23
N VAL A 43 4.41 3.98 5.44
CA VAL A 43 4.76 5.03 4.48
C VAL A 43 6.27 5.22 4.53
N ILE A 44 6.95 5.07 3.39
CA ILE A 44 8.41 5.22 3.28
C ILE A 44 8.81 6.49 2.54
N ASP A 45 7.92 7.03 1.71
CA ASP A 45 8.15 8.27 0.99
C ASP A 45 6.83 9.01 0.78
N ARG A 46 6.94 10.34 0.82
CA ARG A 46 5.87 11.27 0.49
C ARG A 46 6.47 12.40 -0.32
N PHE A 47 6.07 12.49 -1.57
CA PHE A 47 6.55 13.50 -2.49
C PHE A 47 5.41 14.39 -2.97
N GLN A 48 5.56 15.70 -2.88
CA GLN A 48 4.55 16.65 -3.33
C GLN A 48 5.05 17.40 -4.56
N LYS A 49 4.24 17.40 -5.63
CA LYS A 49 4.53 18.15 -6.86
C LYS A 49 3.31 18.94 -7.28
N GLN A 50 3.40 20.26 -7.15
CA GLN A 50 2.33 21.20 -7.47
C GLN A 50 1.02 20.81 -6.76
N TYR A 51 0.06 20.25 -7.50
CA TYR A 51 -1.27 19.87 -7.03
C TYR A 51 -1.45 18.36 -6.84
N LYS A 52 -0.39 17.55 -6.99
CA LYS A 52 -0.41 16.10 -6.76
C LYS A 52 0.53 15.70 -5.63
N VAL A 53 0.10 14.74 -4.81
CA VAL A 53 0.94 14.11 -3.78
C VAL A 53 1.15 12.66 -4.19
N SER A 54 2.41 12.22 -4.25
CA SER A 54 2.78 10.82 -4.39
C SER A 54 3.06 10.24 -3.02
N LEU A 55 2.52 9.07 -2.74
CA LEU A 55 2.85 8.27 -1.57
C LEU A 55 3.56 6.99 -2.03
N ALA A 56 4.51 6.52 -1.22
CA ALA A 56 5.07 5.20 -1.36
C ALA A 56 4.90 4.44 -0.04
N TYR A 57 4.26 3.28 -0.13
CA TYR A 57 4.08 2.35 0.96
C TYR A 57 5.00 1.15 0.78
N ARG A 58 5.65 0.74 1.86
CA ARG A 58 6.35 -0.55 1.94
C ARG A 58 5.48 -1.54 2.69
N ILE A 59 5.29 -2.70 2.07
CA ILE A 59 4.60 -3.84 2.66
C ILE A 59 5.64 -4.93 2.91
N ILE A 60 5.74 -5.34 4.18
CA ILE A 60 6.63 -6.42 4.60
C ILE A 60 5.82 -7.69 4.75
N TYR A 61 6.24 -8.72 4.02
CA TYR A 61 5.65 -10.06 4.05
C TYR A 61 6.55 -11.01 4.83
N ARG A 62 5.99 -11.73 5.81
CA ARG A 62 6.71 -12.75 6.57
C ARG A 62 5.79 -13.93 6.89
N SER A 63 6.33 -15.14 6.79
CA SER A 63 5.71 -16.35 7.32
C SER A 63 6.66 -16.97 8.34
N ASN A 64 6.10 -17.47 9.44
CA ASN A 64 6.87 -18.19 10.46
C ASN A 64 7.06 -19.67 10.10
N ASP A 65 6.24 -20.20 9.18
CA ASP A 65 6.15 -21.63 8.90
C ASP A 65 6.91 -22.05 7.64
N ARG A 66 7.08 -21.13 6.67
CA ARG A 66 7.68 -21.46 5.36
C ARG A 66 8.35 -20.28 4.67
N THR A 67 9.15 -20.61 3.66
CA THR A 67 9.68 -19.63 2.72
C THR A 67 8.56 -19.13 1.80
N LEU A 68 8.50 -17.81 1.63
CA LEU A 68 7.56 -17.16 0.72
C LEU A 68 8.03 -17.28 -0.73
N LEU A 69 7.14 -17.65 -1.64
CA LEU A 69 7.42 -17.73 -3.07
C LEU A 69 7.15 -16.37 -3.73
N ASN A 70 7.97 -15.98 -4.70
CA ASN A 70 7.79 -14.71 -5.40
C ASN A 70 6.43 -14.65 -6.12
N ASP A 71 6.00 -15.73 -6.76
CA ASP A 71 4.72 -15.75 -7.51
C ASP A 71 3.50 -15.53 -6.60
N GLU A 72 3.51 -16.12 -5.40
CA GLU A 72 2.48 -15.89 -4.38
C GLU A 72 2.41 -14.42 -3.96
N ILE A 73 3.56 -13.83 -3.65
CA ILE A 73 3.62 -12.42 -3.23
C ILE A 73 3.25 -11.50 -4.38
N ASN A 74 3.63 -11.82 -5.61
CA ASN A 74 3.27 -11.05 -6.79
C ASN A 74 1.75 -11.10 -7.03
N GLN A 75 1.11 -12.25 -6.88
CA GLN A 75 -0.35 -12.35 -7.00
C GLN A 75 -1.09 -11.49 -5.97
N ILE A 76 -0.63 -11.51 -4.71
CA ILE A 76 -1.19 -10.65 -3.66
C ILE A 76 -0.96 -9.17 -3.99
N GLN A 77 0.24 -8.81 -4.45
CA GLN A 77 0.58 -7.45 -4.85
C GLN A 77 -0.31 -6.93 -5.96
N GLU A 78 -0.53 -7.70 -7.03
CA GLU A 78 -1.40 -7.29 -8.13
C GLU A 78 -2.86 -7.13 -7.67
N ASN A 79 -3.33 -8.02 -6.79
CA ASN A 79 -4.67 -7.88 -6.21
C ASN A 79 -4.79 -6.60 -5.37
N ILE A 80 -3.78 -6.27 -4.56
CA ILE A 80 -3.74 -5.02 -3.79
C ILE A 80 -3.78 -3.84 -4.75
N ARG A 81 -2.90 -3.81 -5.76
CA ARG A 81 -2.82 -2.72 -6.76
C ARG A 81 -4.17 -2.47 -7.43
N SER A 82 -4.84 -3.55 -7.83
CA SER A 82 -6.17 -3.49 -8.45
C SER A 82 -7.24 -2.93 -7.49
N GLN A 83 -7.32 -3.46 -6.27
CA GLN A 83 -8.30 -3.00 -5.29
C GLN A 83 -8.11 -1.53 -4.88
N ILE A 84 -6.86 -1.08 -4.71
CA ILE A 84 -6.60 0.32 -4.34
C ILE A 84 -6.89 1.28 -5.50
N SER A 85 -6.67 0.88 -6.77
CA SER A 85 -7.02 1.72 -7.92
C SER A 85 -8.52 1.82 -8.14
N ASP A 86 -9.27 0.77 -7.78
CA ASP A 86 -10.73 0.75 -7.91
C ASP A 86 -11.41 1.52 -6.78
N ARG A 87 -10.86 1.45 -5.56
CA ARG A 87 -11.49 2.01 -4.35
C ARG A 87 -11.10 3.46 -4.08
N PHE A 88 -9.89 3.87 -4.45
CA PHE A 88 -9.40 5.22 -4.19
C PHE A 88 -9.20 6.01 -5.48
N ASN A 89 -9.33 7.34 -5.38
CA ASN A 89 -9.00 8.23 -6.50
C ASN A 89 -7.48 8.44 -6.61
N ILE A 90 -6.78 7.39 -7.05
CA ILE A 90 -5.33 7.36 -7.18
C ILE A 90 -4.88 6.98 -8.60
N GLU A 91 -3.62 7.25 -8.91
CA GLU A 91 -2.96 6.86 -10.16
C GLU A 91 -1.69 6.06 -9.82
N LEU A 92 -1.71 4.75 -10.09
CA LEU A 92 -0.57 3.88 -9.82
C LEU A 92 0.68 4.33 -10.60
N ARG A 93 1.86 4.19 -9.96
CA ARG A 93 3.17 4.50 -10.54
C ARG A 93 4.02 3.25 -10.71
#